data_AF-A0A256HN89-F1
#
_entry.id   AF-A0A256HN89-F1
#
_cell.length_a   1.000
_cell.length_b   1.000
_cell.length_c   1.000
_cell.angle_alpha   90.00
_cell.angle_beta   90.00
_cell.angle_gamma   90.00
#
_symmetry.space_group_name_H-M   'P 1'
#
loop_
_entity.id
_entity.type
_entity.pdbx_description
1 polymer ?
#
loop_
_entity_poly.entity_id
_entity_poly.type
_entity_poly.pdbx_seq_one_letter_code
_entity_poly.pdbx_strand_id
1 'polypeptide(L)'
;MPDDPAEDGRAAESSIDANGEVTESVDDSLDATDAVDDEVQRRLREAYLNDEESVLVVTAVRSTDRRVVVELRPPHGGATHVERFSAPRNGSLAESEAFLSFLDAAGVSPLDVDEVVGTRVPATYDPDGGWRLDEAYVGGRGGTESDAAEAGRLSERWNRAAEWLWTYRYWLVAVLLVGGELLFVAVIVLLFA
;
A
#
# COMPACT_ATOMS: atom_id res chain seq x y z
N MET A 1 -68.91 -11.07 -45.77
CA MET A 1 -69.12 -11.43 -44.35
C MET A 1 -68.13 -12.52 -44.01
N PRO A 2 -67.38 -12.49 -42.88
CA PRO A 2 -67.04 -11.43 -41.89
C PRO A 2 -65.47 -11.16 -41.85
N ASP A 3 -64.95 -9.99 -41.46
CA ASP A 3 -64.47 -9.49 -40.12
C ASP A 3 -63.41 -10.42 -39.44
N ASP A 4 -62.23 -10.07 -38.89
CA ASP A 4 -61.55 -8.84 -38.38
C ASP A 4 -60.03 -9.19 -38.07
N PRO A 5 -59.19 -8.51 -37.23
CA PRO A 5 -58.05 -7.64 -37.61
C PRO A 5 -56.65 -7.97 -36.98
N ALA A 6 -55.67 -7.08 -37.26
CA ALA A 6 -54.55 -6.62 -36.42
C ALA A 6 -53.10 -7.13 -36.69
N GLU A 7 -52.17 -6.20 -36.45
CA GLU A 7 -50.70 -6.31 -36.33
C GLU A 7 -49.91 -6.40 -37.66
N ASP A 8 -48.88 -5.62 -37.97
CA ASP A 8 -48.04 -4.75 -37.16
C ASP A 8 -47.39 -3.72 -38.10
N GLY A 9 -47.71 -2.44 -37.90
CA GLY A 9 -47.22 -1.33 -38.70
C GLY A 9 -45.99 -0.71 -38.06
N ARG A 10 -44.89 -1.45 -37.97
CA ARG A 10 -43.56 -0.86 -37.77
C ARG A 10 -42.71 -1.21 -38.99
N ALA A 11 -42.77 -0.32 -39.98
CA ALA A 11 -41.82 -0.33 -41.07
C ALA A 11 -40.41 -0.14 -40.47
N ALA A 12 -39.69 -1.25 -40.28
CA ALA A 12 -38.25 -1.24 -40.17
C ALA A 12 -37.75 -0.81 -41.54
N GLU A 13 -37.43 0.47 -41.70
CA GLU A 13 -36.78 0.99 -42.89
C GLU A 13 -35.35 0.44 -42.90
N SER A 14 -35.22 -0.79 -43.39
CA SER A 14 -33.95 -1.42 -43.69
C SER A 14 -33.40 -0.77 -44.96
N SER A 15 -32.61 0.29 -44.79
CA SER A 15 -31.77 0.80 -45.86
C SER A 15 -30.52 -0.07 -45.95
N ILE A 16 -30.45 -0.88 -47.01
CA ILE A 16 -29.29 -1.72 -47.34
C ILE A 16 -28.35 -0.88 -48.20
N ASP A 17 -27.18 -0.53 -47.66
CA ASP A 17 -26.10 0.04 -48.46
C ASP A 17 -25.38 -1.04 -49.28
N ALA A 18 -24.87 -0.64 -50.45
CA ALA A 18 -24.43 -1.50 -51.55
C ALA A 18 -23.20 -2.41 -51.28
N ASN A 19 -22.80 -2.60 -50.02
CA ASN A 19 -21.68 -3.46 -49.63
C ASN A 19 -22.06 -4.58 -48.64
N GLY A 20 -23.35 -4.78 -48.35
CA GLY A 20 -23.83 -5.99 -47.66
C GLY A 20 -23.37 -6.16 -46.21
N GLU A 21 -23.08 -5.05 -45.52
CA GLU A 21 -22.78 -5.06 -44.09
C GLU A 21 -24.02 -4.61 -43.31
N VAL A 22 -24.54 -5.51 -42.46
CA VAL A 22 -25.60 -5.17 -41.51
C VAL A 22 -24.94 -4.36 -40.40
N THR A 23 -24.89 -3.04 -40.53
CA THR A 23 -24.60 -2.18 -39.40
C THR A 23 -25.87 -2.10 -38.56
N GLU A 24 -25.93 -2.93 -37.53
CA GLU A 24 -26.87 -2.75 -36.42
C GLU A 24 -26.56 -1.37 -35.83
N SER A 25 -27.38 -0.37 -36.14
CA SER A 25 -27.38 0.90 -35.43
C SER A 25 -27.92 0.59 -34.03
N VAL A 26 -27.03 0.15 -33.16
CA VAL A 26 -27.29 0.03 -31.72
C VAL A 26 -27.72 1.42 -31.28
N ASP A 27 -29.01 1.50 -30.96
CA ASP A 27 -29.64 2.65 -30.34
C ASP A 27 -28.83 3.02 -29.09
N ASP A 28 -28.06 4.11 -29.17
CA ASP A 28 -27.22 4.67 -28.10
C ASP A 28 -28.09 5.36 -27.02
N SER A 29 -29.23 4.73 -26.72
CA SER A 29 -30.17 5.07 -25.66
C SER A 29 -30.13 3.98 -24.58
N LEU A 30 -28.93 3.47 -24.27
CA LEU A 30 -28.71 2.81 -22.98
C LEU A 30 -28.79 3.88 -21.89
N ASP A 31 -30.04 4.11 -21.55
CA ASP A 31 -30.57 4.73 -20.35
C ASP A 31 -29.58 4.68 -19.18
N ALA A 32 -29.43 5.82 -18.51
CA ALA A 32 -28.51 6.06 -17.39
C ALA A 32 -28.86 5.26 -16.10
N THR A 33 -29.50 4.11 -16.25
CA THR A 33 -30.00 3.21 -15.21
C THR A 33 -29.11 1.98 -14.99
N ASP A 34 -28.08 1.78 -15.84
CA ASP A 34 -27.00 0.78 -15.61
C ASP A 34 -25.75 1.38 -14.96
N ALA A 35 -25.83 2.64 -14.51
CA ALA A 35 -24.81 3.28 -13.71
C ALA A 35 -24.89 2.73 -12.28
N VAL A 36 -23.98 1.81 -11.93
CA VAL A 36 -23.82 1.28 -10.57
C VAL A 36 -23.81 2.44 -9.57
N ASP A 37 -24.62 2.35 -8.50
CA ASP A 37 -24.70 3.37 -7.45
C ASP A 37 -23.31 3.84 -7.00
N ASP A 38 -23.12 5.16 -6.90
CA ASP A 38 -21.84 5.77 -6.51
C ASP A 38 -21.31 5.21 -5.19
N GLU A 39 -22.21 4.88 -4.27
CA GLU A 39 -21.89 4.26 -2.98
C GLU A 39 -21.35 2.82 -3.13
N VAL A 40 -21.93 2.05 -4.05
CA VAL A 40 -21.46 0.69 -4.36
C VAL A 40 -20.11 0.76 -5.08
N GLN A 41 -19.94 1.70 -6.02
CA GLN A 41 -18.64 1.93 -6.66
C GLN A 41 -17.57 2.36 -5.66
N ARG A 42 -17.92 3.24 -4.70
CA ARG A 42 -17.03 3.68 -3.62
C ARG A 42 -16.56 2.51 -2.77
N ARG A 43 -17.50 1.66 -2.33
CA ARG A 43 -17.20 0.49 -1.49
C ARG A 43 -16.42 -0.60 -2.23
N LEU A 44 -16.73 -0.84 -3.50
CA LEU A 44 -15.95 -1.75 -4.34
C LEU A 44 -14.53 -1.24 -4.57
N ARG A 45 -14.37 0.07 -4.79
CA ARG A 45 -13.05 0.70 -4.94
C ARG A 45 -12.25 0.60 -3.66
N GLU A 46 -12.86 0.84 -2.50
CA GLU A 46 -12.22 0.65 -1.20
C GLU A 46 -11.80 -0.81 -0.97
N ALA A 47 -12.71 -1.76 -1.20
CA ALA A 47 -12.43 -3.18 -1.01
C ALA A 47 -11.33 -3.71 -1.96
N TYR A 48 -11.35 -3.28 -3.23
CA TYR A 48 -10.35 -3.68 -4.21
C TYR A 48 -8.96 -3.07 -3.92
N LEU A 49 -8.91 -1.81 -3.51
CA LEU A 49 -7.64 -1.11 -3.24
C LEU A 49 -7.04 -1.47 -1.87
N ASN A 50 -7.86 -1.89 -0.90
CA ASN A 50 -7.42 -2.33 0.43
C ASN A 50 -7.35 -3.86 0.58
N ASP A 51 -7.35 -4.62 -0.53
CA ASP A 51 -7.14 -6.07 -0.50
C ASP A 51 -5.69 -6.41 -0.06
N GLU A 52 -5.28 -7.68 -0.06
CA GLU A 52 -4.02 -8.21 0.50
C GLU A 52 -2.70 -7.50 0.07
N GLU A 53 -2.78 -6.58 -0.89
CA GLU A 53 -1.69 -5.72 -1.37
C GLU A 53 -1.89 -4.23 -1.03
N SER A 54 -2.38 -3.89 0.17
CA SER A 54 -2.54 -2.51 0.68
C SER A 54 -1.19 -1.78 0.84
N VAL A 55 -0.51 -1.55 -0.29
CA VAL A 55 0.86 -1.07 -0.38
C VAL A 55 0.99 -0.06 -1.52
N LEU A 56 1.80 0.95 -1.30
CA LEU A 56 2.29 1.84 -2.35
C LEU A 56 3.77 1.60 -2.58
N VAL A 57 4.18 1.58 -3.84
CA VAL A 57 5.58 1.44 -4.23
C VAL A 57 6.18 2.82 -4.40
N VAL A 58 7.31 3.09 -3.75
CA VAL A 58 8.07 4.32 -3.97
C VAL A 58 8.66 4.29 -5.38
N THR A 59 8.37 5.31 -6.17
CA THR A 59 8.77 5.41 -7.58
C THR A 59 9.84 6.45 -7.82
N ALA A 60 9.88 7.50 -6.99
CA ALA A 60 10.90 8.52 -7.06
C ALA A 60 11.07 9.21 -5.71
N VAL A 61 12.30 9.65 -5.45
CA VAL A 61 12.61 10.63 -4.42
C VAL A 61 13.32 11.81 -5.05
N ARG A 62 12.85 13.01 -4.70
CA ARG A 62 13.35 14.27 -5.24
C ARG A 62 13.57 15.25 -4.11
N SER A 63 14.80 15.77 -3.99
CA SER A 63 15.08 16.88 -3.11
C SER A 63 14.89 18.20 -3.85
N THR A 64 14.12 19.10 -3.27
CA THR A 64 14.00 20.51 -3.65
C THR A 64 14.59 21.37 -2.53
N ASP A 65 14.86 22.67 -2.79
CA ASP A 65 15.60 23.56 -1.88
C ASP A 65 15.18 23.54 -0.40
N ARG A 66 13.90 23.23 -0.11
CA ARG A 66 13.37 23.18 1.26
C ARG A 66 12.57 21.92 1.58
N ARG A 67 12.43 20.99 0.63
CA ARG A 67 11.54 19.84 0.79
C ARG A 67 12.08 18.59 0.10
N VAL A 68 11.90 17.44 0.73
CA VAL A 68 12.06 16.14 0.08
C VAL A 68 10.68 15.64 -0.32
N VAL A 69 10.53 15.30 -1.59
CA VAL A 69 9.30 14.81 -2.18
C VAL A 69 9.49 13.33 -2.48
N VAL A 70 8.64 12.50 -1.91
CA VAL A 70 8.59 11.06 -2.16
C VAL A 70 7.33 10.76 -2.95
N GLU A 71 7.49 10.20 -4.13
CA GLU A 71 6.39 9.81 -5.02
C GLU A 71 6.13 8.32 -4.88
N LEU A 72 4.89 7.98 -4.53
CA LEU A 72 4.44 6.61 -4.33
C LEU A 72 3.28 6.27 -5.27
N ARG A 73 3.22 5.02 -5.73
CA ARG A 73 2.20 4.56 -6.68
C ARG A 73 1.66 3.18 -6.30
N PRO A 74 0.36 2.92 -6.50
CA PRO A 74 -0.18 1.57 -6.36
C PRO A 74 0.48 0.60 -7.36
N PRO A 75 0.70 -0.67 -6.98
CA PRO A 75 1.31 -1.68 -7.85
C PRO A 75 0.47 -1.94 -9.12
N HIS A 76 -0.86 -1.85 -8.99
CA HIS A 76 -1.82 -2.09 -10.08
C HIS A 76 -2.06 -0.88 -10.99
N GLY A 77 -1.27 0.19 -10.81
CA GLY A 77 -1.50 1.47 -11.47
C GLY A 77 -2.57 2.30 -10.79
N GLY A 78 -2.53 3.62 -11.00
CA GLY A 78 -3.45 4.55 -10.36
C GLY A 78 -2.83 5.93 -10.12
N ALA A 79 -3.50 6.71 -9.28
CA ALA A 79 -3.08 8.04 -8.88
C ALA A 79 -1.76 8.00 -8.10
N THR A 80 -0.84 8.89 -8.44
CA THR A 80 0.41 9.07 -7.70
C THR A 80 0.11 9.76 -6.38
N HIS A 81 0.48 9.12 -5.28
CA HIS A 81 0.49 9.70 -3.95
C HIS A 81 1.84 10.39 -3.72
N VAL A 82 1.84 11.57 -3.10
CA VAL A 82 3.06 12.37 -2.93
C VAL A 82 3.19 12.81 -1.49
N GLU A 83 4.19 12.26 -0.80
CA GLU A 83 4.54 12.67 0.55
C GLU A 83 5.64 13.73 0.52
N ARG A 84 5.52 14.74 1.38
CA ARG A 84 6.42 15.90 1.39
C ARG A 84 6.99 16.11 2.77
N PHE A 85 8.30 15.92 2.87
CA PHE A 85 9.07 16.11 4.09
C PHE A 85 9.90 17.39 4.02
N SER A 86 10.34 17.87 5.19
CA SER A 86 11.31 18.96 5.29
C SER A 86 12.70 18.50 4.84
N ALA A 87 13.36 19.28 3.99
CA ALA A 87 14.73 18.98 3.56
C ALA A 87 15.78 19.44 4.58
N PRO A 88 16.94 18.79 4.63
CA PRO A 88 18.05 19.18 5.50
C PRO A 88 18.49 20.60 5.19
N ARG A 89 18.75 21.40 6.22
CA ARG A 89 19.25 22.78 6.07
C ARG A 89 20.63 22.92 6.66
N ASN A 90 21.48 23.67 5.99
CA ASN A 90 22.82 24.03 6.48
C ASN A 90 23.70 22.82 6.86
N GLY A 91 23.52 21.68 6.18
CA GLY A 91 24.25 20.44 6.48
C GLY A 91 23.77 19.68 7.72
N SER A 92 22.64 20.07 8.33
CA SER A 92 22.03 19.38 9.46
C SER A 92 20.79 18.61 9.04
N LEU A 93 20.70 17.34 9.47
CA LEU A 93 19.54 16.47 9.30
C LEU A 93 18.46 16.66 10.38
N ALA A 94 18.70 17.51 11.39
CA ALA A 94 17.76 17.74 12.49
C ALA A 94 16.42 18.33 12.02
N GLU A 95 16.40 19.04 10.89
CA GLU A 95 15.14 19.54 10.31
C GLU A 95 14.41 18.48 9.46
N SER A 96 14.97 17.28 9.30
CA SER A 96 14.46 16.20 8.45
C SER A 96 14.08 14.95 9.24
N GLU A 97 13.73 15.08 10.53
CA GLU A 97 13.35 13.95 11.38
C GLU A 97 12.27 13.07 10.76
N ALA A 98 11.18 13.66 10.25
CA ALA A 98 10.11 12.89 9.61
C ALA A 98 10.57 12.12 8.36
N PHE A 99 11.52 12.66 7.59
CA PHE A 99 12.10 11.96 6.45
C PHE A 99 13.05 10.84 6.90
N LEU A 100 13.81 11.06 7.97
CA LEU A 100 14.67 10.02 8.54
C LEU A 100 13.84 8.87 9.12
N SER A 101 12.72 9.16 9.79
CA SER A 101 11.77 8.14 10.24
C SER A 101 11.19 7.35 9.07
N PHE A 102 10.88 8.01 7.96
CA PHE A 102 10.45 7.33 6.74
C PHE A 102 11.51 6.38 6.18
N LEU A 103 12.77 6.83 6.11
CA LEU A 103 13.88 6.00 5.64
C LEU A 103 14.16 4.83 6.60
N ASP A 104 14.11 5.07 7.91
CA ASP A 104 14.29 4.05 8.93
C ASP A 104 13.19 2.99 8.87
N ALA A 105 11.93 3.39 8.73
CA ALA A 105 10.80 2.48 8.54
C ALA A 105 10.94 1.65 7.25
N ALA A 106 11.54 2.23 6.21
CA ALA A 106 11.89 1.55 4.96
C ALA A 106 13.14 0.66 5.07
N GLY A 107 13.89 0.72 6.17
CA GLY A 107 15.17 0.02 6.36
C GLY A 107 16.30 0.57 5.49
N VAL A 108 16.16 1.81 5.00
CA VAL A 108 17.10 2.44 4.06
C VAL A 108 18.03 3.41 4.80
N SER A 109 19.31 3.33 4.47
CA SER A 109 20.34 4.24 4.97
C SER A 109 20.10 5.67 4.46
N PRO A 110 20.22 6.72 5.30
CA PRO A 110 20.15 8.11 4.86
C PRO A 110 21.21 8.51 3.82
N LEU A 111 22.27 7.71 3.66
CA LEU A 111 23.31 7.93 2.66
C LEU A 111 22.93 7.35 1.29
N ASP A 112 22.01 6.40 1.26
CA ASP A 112 21.66 5.57 0.11
C ASP A 112 20.19 5.79 -0.26
N VAL A 113 19.79 7.06 -0.37
CA VAL A 113 18.39 7.47 -0.56
C VAL A 113 17.76 6.91 -1.83
N ASP A 114 18.56 6.58 -2.85
CA ASP A 114 18.07 5.94 -4.07
C ASP A 114 17.58 4.50 -3.86
N GLU A 115 18.07 3.79 -2.83
CA GLU A 115 17.62 2.42 -2.49
C GLU A 115 16.16 2.37 -2.02
N VAL A 116 15.59 3.52 -1.63
CA VAL A 116 14.17 3.59 -1.25
C VAL A 116 13.24 3.44 -2.44
N VAL A 117 13.72 3.63 -3.67
CA VAL A 117 12.92 3.43 -4.88
C VAL A 117 12.68 1.93 -5.07
N GLY A 118 11.42 1.55 -5.20
CA GLY A 118 10.99 0.15 -5.27
C GLY A 118 10.51 -0.41 -3.92
N THR A 119 10.72 0.30 -2.81
CA THR A 119 10.21 -0.09 -1.50
C THR A 119 8.68 -0.11 -1.49
N ARG A 120 8.11 -1.18 -0.94
CA ARG A 120 6.67 -1.34 -0.72
C ARG A 120 6.32 -0.77 0.65
N VAL A 121 5.56 0.31 0.66
CA VAL A 121 5.14 1.02 1.87
C VAL A 121 3.68 0.68 2.18
N PRO A 122 3.37 0.15 3.37
CA PRO A 122 1.99 -0.10 3.78
C PRO A 122 1.14 1.17 3.74
N ALA A 123 -0.03 1.07 3.12
CA ALA A 123 -0.94 2.20 2.96
C ALA A 123 -2.40 1.73 2.87
N THR A 124 -3.30 2.55 3.40
CA THR A 124 -4.75 2.34 3.35
C THR A 124 -5.37 3.38 2.43
N TYR A 125 -6.23 2.95 1.52
CA TYR A 125 -7.04 3.83 0.70
C TYR A 125 -8.30 4.26 1.46
N ASP A 126 -8.45 5.58 1.63
CA ASP A 126 -9.64 6.24 2.14
C ASP A 126 -10.42 6.84 0.94
N PRO A 127 -11.72 6.58 0.80
CA PRO A 127 -12.48 7.05 -0.36
C PRO A 127 -12.65 8.58 -0.43
N ASP A 128 -12.58 9.28 0.71
CA ASP A 128 -12.76 10.72 0.81
C ASP A 128 -11.41 11.46 0.79
N GLY A 129 -10.37 10.85 1.36
CA GLY A 129 -9.03 11.41 1.53
C GLY A 129 -7.94 10.83 0.61
N GLY A 130 -8.22 9.77 -0.12
CA GLY A 130 -7.26 9.04 -0.95
C GLY A 130 -6.33 8.15 -0.12
N TRP A 131 -5.17 7.82 -0.68
CA TRP A 131 -4.19 6.97 0.00
C TRP A 131 -3.59 7.62 1.24
N ARG A 132 -3.49 6.85 2.32
CA ARG A 132 -2.87 7.22 3.59
C ARG A 132 -1.80 6.19 3.93
N LEU A 133 -0.58 6.67 4.14
CA LEU A 133 0.54 5.83 4.56
C LEU A 133 0.35 5.39 6.02
N ASP A 134 0.92 4.24 6.38
CA ASP A 134 0.97 3.79 7.77
C ASP A 134 1.70 4.81 8.66
N GLU A 135 1.31 4.88 9.94
CA GLU A 135 1.81 5.87 10.89
C GLU A 135 3.34 5.83 11.04
N ALA A 136 3.95 4.65 10.89
CA ALA A 136 5.40 4.48 10.91
C ALA A 136 6.12 5.31 9.82
N TYR A 137 5.46 5.56 8.68
CA TYR A 137 6.04 6.26 7.53
C TYR A 137 5.66 7.74 7.46
N VAL A 138 4.67 8.19 8.24
CA VAL A 138 4.21 9.59 8.24
C VAL A 138 4.99 10.46 9.22
N GLY A 139 5.73 9.86 10.16
CA GLY A 139 6.66 10.58 11.04
C GLY A 139 6.02 11.76 11.77
N GLY A 140 5.23 11.47 12.81
CA GLY A 140 4.86 12.47 13.82
C GLY A 140 4.01 13.65 13.32
N ARG A 141 3.06 13.44 12.41
CA ARG A 141 2.13 14.50 11.97
C ARG A 141 0.90 14.69 12.88
N GLY A 142 0.74 13.89 13.94
CA GLY A 142 -0.34 14.03 14.93
C GLY A 142 0.22 14.04 16.35
N GLY A 143 0.14 15.19 17.02
CA GLY A 143 0.81 15.42 18.30
C GLY A 143 0.35 14.51 19.45
N THR A 144 1.32 14.02 20.23
CA THR A 144 1.35 14.00 21.70
C THR A 144 2.78 13.60 22.10
N GLU A 145 3.63 14.62 22.29
CA GLU A 145 4.99 14.50 22.81
C GLU A 145 4.97 14.02 24.27
N SER A 146 4.92 12.71 24.51
CA SER A 146 5.55 12.10 25.71
C SER A 146 5.52 10.57 25.72
N ASP A 147 4.50 9.90 25.17
CA ASP A 147 4.42 8.42 25.21
C ASP A 147 5.01 7.72 23.96
N ALA A 148 5.07 8.42 22.81
CA ALA A 148 5.56 7.85 21.55
C ALA A 148 7.08 7.59 21.55
N ALA A 149 7.85 8.36 22.34
CA ALA A 149 9.30 8.22 22.43
C ALA A 149 9.74 6.98 23.22
N GLU A 150 8.85 6.35 23.99
CA GLU A 150 9.14 5.13 24.75
C GLU A 150 8.65 3.88 24.00
N ALA A 151 7.52 3.98 23.31
CA ALA A 151 7.03 2.96 22.38
C ALA A 151 7.97 2.76 21.17
N GLY A 152 8.51 3.84 20.60
CA GLY A 152 9.48 3.79 19.49
C GLY A 152 10.79 3.09 19.84
N ARG A 153 11.31 3.29 21.06
CA ARG A 153 12.55 2.61 21.51
C ARG A 153 12.35 1.12 21.75
N LEU A 154 11.14 0.73 22.16
CA LEU A 154 10.79 -0.68 22.34
C LEU A 154 10.58 -1.35 20.98
N SER A 155 9.89 -0.72 20.03
CA SER A 155 9.72 -1.27 18.67
C SER A 155 11.04 -1.34 17.91
N GLU A 156 11.93 -0.36 18.01
CA GLU A 156 13.29 -0.37 17.44
C GLU A 156 14.14 -1.54 17.97
N ARG A 157 14.05 -1.83 19.28
CA ARG A 157 14.76 -2.97 19.88
C ARG A 157 14.19 -4.30 19.45
N TRP A 158 12.88 -4.39 19.24
CA TRP A 158 12.21 -5.61 18.80
C TRP A 158 12.42 -5.89 17.31
N ASN A 159 12.38 -4.88 16.44
CA ASN A 159 12.68 -5.05 15.02
C ASN A 159 14.14 -5.42 14.79
N ARG A 160 15.08 -4.74 15.49
CA ARG A 160 16.50 -5.11 15.44
C ARG A 160 16.77 -6.52 15.97
N ALA A 161 16.04 -6.95 17.01
CA ALA A 161 16.13 -8.31 17.53
C ALA A 161 15.50 -9.33 16.58
N ALA A 162 14.38 -9.00 15.93
CA ALA A 162 13.68 -9.88 15.01
C ALA A 162 14.49 -10.13 13.73
N GLU A 163 15.11 -9.08 13.18
CA GLU A 163 15.93 -9.16 11.98
C GLU A 163 17.25 -9.91 12.22
N TRP A 164 17.84 -9.73 13.42
CA TRP A 164 18.95 -10.54 13.90
C TRP A 164 18.54 -12.01 14.13
N LEU A 165 17.36 -12.27 14.72
CA LEU A 165 16.82 -13.61 14.91
C LEU A 165 16.57 -14.33 13.58
N TRP A 166 16.09 -13.60 12.57
CA TRP A 166 15.80 -14.13 11.25
C TRP A 166 17.08 -14.51 10.51
N THR A 167 18.09 -13.62 10.56
CA THR A 167 19.40 -13.84 9.96
C THR A 167 20.15 -15.02 10.61
N TYR A 168 20.09 -15.13 11.93
CA TYR A 168 20.82 -16.16 12.69
C TYR A 168 19.96 -17.34 13.15
N ARG A 169 18.76 -17.52 12.59
CA ARG A 169 17.78 -18.57 12.93
C ARG A 169 18.41 -19.95 13.09
N TYR A 170 19.22 -20.35 12.12
CA TYR A 170 19.85 -21.68 12.10
C TYR A 170 20.94 -21.85 13.16
N TRP A 171 21.68 -20.77 13.46
CA TRP A 171 22.66 -20.75 14.54
C TRP A 171 22.00 -20.76 15.93
N LEU A 172 20.86 -20.09 16.09
CA LEU A 172 20.06 -20.15 17.32
C LEU A 172 19.56 -21.56 17.62
N VAL A 173 19.08 -22.28 16.61
CA VAL A 173 18.68 -23.70 16.77
C VAL A 173 19.89 -24.55 17.15
N ALA A 174 21.05 -24.34 16.53
CA ALA A 174 22.27 -25.07 16.87
C ALA A 174 22.73 -24.81 18.31
N VAL A 175 22.73 -23.55 18.76
CA VAL A 175 23.11 -23.17 20.14
C VAL A 175 22.07 -23.67 21.15
N LEU A 176 20.78 -23.62 20.83
CA LEU A 176 19.72 -24.16 21.68
C LEU A 176 19.86 -25.68 21.84
N LEU A 177 20.20 -26.40 20.77
CA LEU A 177 20.34 -27.85 20.79
C LEU A 177 21.58 -28.26 21.60
N VAL A 178 22.73 -27.62 21.37
CA VAL A 178 23.98 -27.90 22.10
C VAL A 178 23.92 -27.40 23.55
N GLY A 179 23.43 -26.18 23.76
CA GLY A 179 23.29 -25.58 25.08
C GLY A 179 22.19 -26.23 25.90
N GLY A 180 21.10 -26.68 25.27
CA GLY A 180 20.00 -27.39 25.91
C GLY A 180 20.43 -28.77 26.42
N GLU A 181 21.24 -29.50 25.66
CA GLU A 181 21.85 -30.76 26.13
C GLU A 181 22.75 -30.54 27.35
N LEU A 182 23.61 -29.52 27.32
CA LEU A 182 24.48 -29.19 28.45
C LEU A 182 23.70 -28.76 29.69
N LEU A 183 22.64 -27.96 29.51
CA LEU A 183 21.76 -27.54 30.59
C LEU A 183 21.01 -28.74 31.17
N PHE A 184 20.54 -29.65 30.33
CA PHE A 184 19.88 -30.89 30.76
C PHE A 184 20.82 -31.75 31.62
N VAL A 185 22.07 -31.93 31.19
CA VAL A 185 23.10 -32.65 31.96
C VAL A 185 23.36 -31.94 33.29
N ALA A 186 23.49 -30.61 33.30
CA ALA A 186 23.71 -29.85 34.53
C ALA A 186 22.55 -29.98 35.52
N VAL A 187 21.31 -30.01 35.04
CA VAL A 187 20.12 -30.24 35.87
C VAL A 187 20.10 -31.66 36.43
N ILE A 188 20.44 -32.67 35.64
CA ILE A 188 20.58 -34.05 36.14
C ILE A 188 21.65 -34.14 37.22
N VAL A 189 22.81 -33.51 37.00
CA VAL A 189 23.87 -33.47 38.01
C VAL A 189 23.38 -32.78 39.28
N LEU A 190 22.67 -31.65 39.19
CA LEU A 190 22.14 -30.96 40.37
C LEU A 190 21.09 -31.78 41.14
N LEU A 191 20.29 -32.59 40.44
CA LEU A 191 19.25 -33.42 41.06
C LEU A 191 19.78 -34.73 41.66
N PHE A 192 20.93 -35.21 41.20
CA PHE A 192 21.51 -36.49 41.59
C PHE A 192 22.90 -36.39 42.28
N ALA A 193 23.42 -35.18 42.48
CA ALA A 193 24.58 -34.90 43.32
C ALA A 193 24.17 -34.66 44.79
#